data_AF-W2RBQ1-F1
#
_entry.id   AF-W2RBQ1-F1
#
_cell.length_a   1.000
_cell.length_b   1.000
_cell.length_c   1.000
_cell.angle_alpha   90.00
_cell.angle_beta   90.00
_cell.angle_gamma   90.00
#
_symmetry.space_group_name_H-M   'P 1'
#
loop_
_entity.id
_entity.type
_entity.pdbx_description
1 polymer ?
#
loop_
_entity_poly.entity_id
_entity_poly.type
_entity_poly.pdbx_seq_one_letter_code
_entity_poly.pdbx_strand_id
1 'polypeptide(L)'
;MTSTWLVELSEEVLEVLELALDVESLVLLSTTCRSLLEALRPLIEARCKRESFTTYLYPTVASYRMQAAVPATWRQLYAAFSLKKLRWEACRSEGTSSSLRALKSDNQEYEIDLSATFVLRSGGHYWFSVLQARISDATLGGEEKKESDAATKTKRPDSLPFLQSPQQITIDKWVKIRAVGKGPCPRRNHSMTCLPNVFCSRELIVKSDVEEEEELVNVRRIFFFGGQSEGIPFEAFGDLYLLCIEEIDENTSRKGHSAWVEPNVTGQAPSPRCGHTATLLSPDLLMVSGGSTGVSPILTMDVFLLHIEGCADFRWSRPSCSSRIPTGRSLHDAYRVSESEVIIYGGRQIRQSNGLLDIHKLQVTREVDDLGYTQFSIKWLEPRLSGSLPCSRRGHSTNAIGPNLLLFGGQDESTGQLKNDIRVLNIPRQTWKRLDVPGESPCPRRGFKNQFFGTTLVISSGFVRSTLLGKVDHQLPDSDVHVLSLL
;
A
#
# COMPACT_ATOMS: atom_id res chain seq x y z
N MET A 1 6.72 -41.00 -33.65
CA MET A 1 6.55 -41.02 -32.18
C MET A 1 7.53 -40.01 -31.60
N THR A 2 7.12 -38.75 -31.40
CA THR A 2 7.93 -37.73 -30.74
C THR A 2 7.52 -37.69 -29.27
N SER A 3 8.18 -38.48 -28.42
CA SER A 3 8.02 -38.36 -26.97
C SER A 3 8.69 -37.06 -26.53
N THR A 4 7.90 -36.02 -26.30
CA THR A 4 8.34 -34.85 -25.54
C THR A 4 8.61 -35.30 -24.11
N TRP A 5 9.89 -35.44 -23.76
CA TRP A 5 10.30 -35.53 -22.36
C TRP A 5 10.00 -34.17 -21.72
N LEU A 6 8.89 -34.08 -21.00
CA LEU A 6 8.68 -33.00 -20.03
C LEU A 6 9.76 -33.18 -18.97
N VAL A 7 10.58 -32.14 -18.77
CA VAL A 7 11.53 -32.12 -17.66
C VAL A 7 10.69 -31.87 -16.41
N GLU A 8 10.45 -32.90 -15.61
CA GLU A 8 9.92 -32.74 -14.26
C GLU A 8 11.06 -32.28 -13.35
N LEU A 9 10.95 -31.06 -12.83
CA LEU A 9 11.83 -30.57 -11.78
C LEU A 9 11.30 -31.10 -10.44
N SER A 10 12.20 -31.49 -9.53
CA SER A 10 11.80 -31.84 -8.17
C SER A 10 11.32 -30.60 -7.41
N GLU A 11 10.52 -30.80 -6.36
CA GLU A 11 10.03 -29.68 -5.55
C GLU A 11 11.16 -28.89 -4.91
N GLU A 12 12.22 -29.55 -4.46
CA GLU A 12 13.39 -28.88 -3.86
C GLU A 12 14.08 -27.95 -4.87
N VAL A 13 14.12 -28.33 -6.16
CA VAL A 13 14.68 -27.47 -7.21
C VAL A 13 13.78 -26.26 -7.45
N LEU A 14 12.46 -26.45 -7.46
CA LEU A 14 11.50 -25.35 -7.62
C LEU A 14 11.59 -24.36 -6.47
N GLU A 15 11.71 -24.84 -5.22
CA GLU A 15 11.90 -24.01 -4.03
C GLU A 15 13.19 -23.19 -4.11
N VAL A 16 14.31 -23.82 -4.50
CA VAL A 16 15.59 -23.12 -4.67
C VAL A 16 15.48 -22.03 -5.73
N LEU A 17 14.84 -22.32 -6.88
CA LEU A 17 14.65 -21.33 -7.94
C LEU A 17 13.75 -20.17 -7.47
N GLU A 18 12.72 -20.45 -6.69
CA GLU A 18 11.82 -19.44 -6.14
C GLU A 18 12.52 -18.47 -5.20
N LEU A 19 13.41 -19.00 -4.35
CA LEU A 19 14.19 -18.22 -3.39
C LEU A 19 15.32 -17.44 -4.06
N ALA A 20 15.95 -18.01 -5.09
CA ALA A 20 17.14 -17.45 -5.71
C ALA A 20 16.84 -16.42 -6.83
N LEU A 21 15.71 -16.52 -7.51
CA LEU A 21 15.42 -15.74 -8.71
C LEU A 21 14.22 -14.80 -8.55
N ASP A 22 14.33 -13.62 -9.17
CA ASP A 22 13.20 -12.71 -9.34
C ASP A 22 12.29 -13.14 -10.50
N VAL A 23 11.11 -12.51 -10.60
CA VAL A 23 10.12 -12.83 -11.65
C VAL A 23 10.71 -12.65 -13.06
N GLU A 24 11.52 -11.61 -13.29
CA GLU A 24 12.09 -11.35 -14.60
C GLU A 24 13.09 -12.44 -15.01
N SER A 25 13.92 -12.90 -14.06
CA SER A 25 14.90 -13.97 -14.25
C SER A 25 14.23 -15.33 -14.46
N LEU A 26 13.16 -15.64 -13.69
CA LEU A 26 12.37 -16.85 -13.90
C LEU A 26 11.71 -16.86 -15.28
N VAL A 27 11.16 -15.71 -15.71
CA VAL A 27 10.59 -15.56 -17.05
C VAL A 27 11.68 -15.76 -18.11
N LEU A 28 12.84 -15.11 -17.98
CA LEU A 28 13.95 -15.26 -18.93
C LEU A 28 14.43 -16.71 -19.03
N LEU A 29 14.57 -17.39 -17.90
CA LEU A 29 14.93 -18.81 -17.83
C LEU A 29 13.91 -19.66 -18.59
N SER A 30 12.62 -19.43 -18.35
CA SER A 30 11.53 -20.14 -19.03
C SER A 30 11.50 -19.91 -20.55
N THR A 31 11.86 -18.72 -21.03
CA THR A 31 11.89 -18.44 -22.48
C THR A 31 13.12 -18.99 -23.19
N THR A 32 14.20 -19.23 -22.45
CA THR A 32 15.46 -19.74 -23.00
C THR A 32 15.39 -21.25 -23.24
N CYS A 33 14.56 -21.98 -22.50
CA CYS A 33 14.42 -23.43 -22.63
C CYS A 33 12.95 -23.88 -22.65
N ARG A 34 12.48 -24.37 -23.81
CA ARG A 34 11.07 -24.76 -24.00
C ARG A 34 10.62 -25.91 -23.07
N SER A 35 11.51 -26.82 -22.68
CA SER A 35 11.17 -27.90 -21.74
C SER A 35 11.00 -27.40 -20.30
N LEU A 36 11.68 -26.33 -19.91
CA LEU A 36 11.52 -25.70 -18.59
C LEU A 36 10.30 -24.76 -18.54
N LEU A 37 9.81 -24.28 -19.69
CA LEU A 37 8.64 -23.40 -19.75
C LEU A 37 7.41 -24.01 -19.07
N GLU A 38 7.12 -25.29 -19.36
CA GLU A 38 5.96 -25.96 -18.76
C GLU A 38 6.16 -26.21 -17.26
N ALA A 39 7.36 -26.64 -16.86
CA ALA A 39 7.68 -26.91 -15.46
C ALA A 39 7.65 -25.63 -14.59
N LEU A 40 8.15 -24.51 -15.10
CA LEU A 40 8.23 -23.25 -14.34
C LEU A 40 6.96 -22.40 -14.41
N ARG A 41 6.00 -22.73 -15.28
CA ARG A 41 4.79 -21.93 -15.47
C ARG A 41 3.98 -21.75 -14.17
N PRO A 42 3.66 -22.80 -13.38
CA PRO A 42 2.91 -22.64 -12.13
C PRO A 42 3.67 -21.78 -11.11
N LEU A 43 4.99 -22.00 -11.01
CA LEU A 43 5.87 -21.23 -10.14
C LEU A 43 5.89 -19.74 -10.50
N ILE A 44 6.04 -19.42 -11.79
CA ILE A 44 6.01 -18.04 -12.29
C ILE A 44 4.66 -17.38 -12.00
N GLU A 45 3.55 -18.09 -12.24
CA GLU A 45 2.21 -17.55 -12.00
C GLU A 45 1.98 -17.29 -10.50
N ALA A 46 2.37 -18.22 -9.63
CA ALA A 46 2.31 -18.07 -8.17
C ALA A 46 3.18 -16.90 -7.69
N ARG A 47 4.40 -16.76 -8.21
CA ARG A 47 5.30 -15.63 -7.88
C ARG A 47 4.73 -14.31 -8.37
N CYS A 48 4.21 -14.23 -9.60
CA CYS A 48 3.57 -13.03 -10.14
C CYS A 48 2.37 -12.61 -9.27
N LYS A 49 1.56 -13.58 -8.83
CA LYS A 49 0.44 -13.35 -7.93
C LYS A 49 0.91 -12.79 -6.59
N ARG A 50 1.85 -13.47 -5.92
CA ARG A 50 2.39 -13.02 -4.62
C ARG A 50 2.97 -11.61 -4.73
N GLU A 51 3.84 -11.37 -5.71
CA GLU A 51 4.48 -10.07 -5.92
C GLU A 51 3.49 -8.96 -6.32
N SER A 52 2.40 -9.31 -7.02
CA SER A 52 1.34 -8.34 -7.30
C SER A 52 0.76 -7.82 -5.99
N PHE A 53 0.50 -8.68 -5.00
CA PHE A 53 0.01 -8.27 -3.68
C PHE A 53 1.08 -7.52 -2.86
N THR A 54 2.24 -8.14 -2.66
CA THR A 54 3.29 -7.63 -1.75
C THR A 54 3.90 -6.32 -2.23
N THR A 55 4.01 -6.12 -3.54
CA THR A 55 4.75 -4.98 -4.09
C THR A 55 3.84 -3.89 -4.64
N TYR A 56 2.75 -4.22 -5.34
CA TYR A 56 2.02 -3.22 -6.14
C TYR A 56 0.59 -2.97 -5.67
N LEU A 57 -0.09 -4.03 -5.23
CA LEU A 57 -1.49 -3.98 -4.91
C LEU A 57 -1.74 -3.60 -3.46
N TYR A 58 -0.82 -3.78 -2.50
CA TYR A 58 -1.12 -3.47 -1.09
C TYR A 58 -1.72 -2.05 -0.84
N PRO A 59 -1.26 -0.95 -1.49
CA PRO A 59 -1.90 0.37 -1.34
C PRO A 59 -3.09 0.54 -2.31
N THR A 60 -3.13 -0.28 -3.36
CA THR A 60 -4.12 -0.26 -4.46
C THR A 60 -5.33 -1.17 -4.17
N VAL A 61 -5.23 -2.09 -3.20
CA VAL A 61 -6.30 -3.00 -2.75
C VAL A 61 -7.40 -2.20 -2.06
N ALA A 62 -7.03 -1.09 -1.40
CA ALA A 62 -7.95 -0.09 -0.88
C ALA A 62 -8.85 0.51 -1.97
N SER A 63 -8.45 0.43 -3.24
CA SER A 63 -9.13 1.13 -4.30
C SER A 63 -10.23 0.31 -4.97
N TYR A 64 -11.03 -0.40 -4.17
CA TYR A 64 -12.37 -0.95 -4.52
C TYR A 64 -12.43 -2.47 -4.75
N ARG A 65 -12.64 -3.19 -3.64
CA ARG A 65 -13.43 -4.44 -3.55
C ARG A 65 -13.30 -5.41 -4.70
N MET A 66 -12.10 -5.60 -5.27
CA MET A 66 -11.93 -6.66 -6.24
C MET A 66 -12.87 -6.49 -7.47
N GLN A 67 -13.07 -5.24 -7.90
CA GLN A 67 -13.94 -4.90 -9.02
C GLN A 67 -13.27 -4.05 -10.12
N ALA A 68 -11.97 -3.83 -10.02
CA ALA A 68 -11.23 -3.14 -11.06
C ALA A 68 -10.92 -4.07 -12.22
N ALA A 69 -10.97 -3.52 -13.44
CA ALA A 69 -10.52 -4.22 -14.62
C ALA A 69 -9.06 -4.70 -14.44
N VAL A 70 -8.81 -5.96 -14.72
CA VAL A 70 -7.47 -6.55 -14.68
C VAL A 70 -7.23 -7.42 -15.90
N PRO A 71 -5.98 -7.69 -16.27
CA PRO A 71 -5.68 -8.65 -17.31
C PRO A 71 -6.12 -10.07 -16.92
N ALA A 72 -6.15 -10.96 -17.91
CA ALA A 72 -6.68 -12.32 -17.75
C ALA A 72 -5.78 -13.24 -16.88
N THR A 73 -4.50 -12.91 -16.71
CA THR A 73 -3.55 -13.75 -15.96
C THR A 73 -2.70 -12.93 -14.99
N TRP A 74 -2.17 -13.58 -13.94
CA TRP A 74 -1.35 -12.91 -12.93
C TRP A 74 -0.05 -12.41 -13.54
N ARG A 75 0.52 -13.16 -14.48
CA ARG A 75 1.68 -12.69 -15.26
C ARG A 75 1.40 -11.41 -16.04
N GLN A 76 0.22 -11.30 -16.66
CA GLN A 76 -0.16 -10.07 -17.39
C GLN A 76 -0.41 -8.90 -16.44
N LEU A 77 -1.08 -9.14 -15.31
CA LEU A 77 -1.30 -8.14 -14.26
C LEU A 77 0.03 -7.63 -13.67
N TYR A 78 0.94 -8.55 -13.34
CA TYR A 78 2.28 -8.20 -12.88
C TYR A 78 3.02 -7.34 -13.90
N ALA A 79 2.97 -7.74 -15.18
CA ALA A 79 3.59 -6.97 -16.25
C ALA A 79 2.95 -5.57 -16.45
N ALA A 80 1.66 -5.40 -16.18
CA ALA A 80 0.97 -4.11 -16.24
C ALA A 80 1.57 -3.09 -15.24
N PHE A 81 2.02 -3.54 -14.06
CA PHE A 81 2.68 -2.69 -13.08
C PHE A 81 4.05 -2.16 -13.51
N SER A 82 4.61 -2.66 -14.61
CA SER A 82 5.82 -2.07 -15.22
C SER A 82 5.58 -0.69 -15.85
N LEU A 83 4.32 -0.23 -15.91
CA LEU A 83 3.89 1.06 -16.46
C LEU A 83 4.21 1.22 -17.96
N LYS A 84 4.56 0.12 -18.66
CA LYS A 84 4.87 0.12 -20.09
C LYS A 84 3.64 0.18 -20.99
N LYS A 85 2.47 -0.18 -20.46
CA LYS A 85 1.20 -0.29 -21.21
C LYS A 85 0.13 0.68 -20.72
N LEU A 86 0.55 1.85 -20.24
CA LEU A 86 -0.40 2.87 -19.85
C LEU A 86 -1.25 3.33 -21.04
N ARG A 87 -2.54 3.61 -20.82
CA ARG A 87 -3.43 4.19 -21.83
C ARG A 87 -4.44 5.16 -21.22
N TRP A 88 -4.65 6.28 -21.89
CA TRP A 88 -5.70 7.25 -21.56
C TRP A 88 -7.01 6.99 -22.29
N GLU A 89 -8.13 7.14 -21.59
CA GLU A 89 -9.47 7.09 -22.17
C GLU A 89 -10.35 8.21 -21.58
N ALA A 90 -11.12 8.90 -22.43
CA ALA A 90 -12.07 9.92 -22.01
C ALA A 90 -13.46 9.30 -21.76
N CYS A 91 -14.08 9.62 -20.63
CA CYS A 91 -15.40 9.11 -20.25
C CYS A 91 -16.48 10.13 -20.62
N ARG A 92 -17.14 9.95 -21.78
CA ARG A 92 -18.06 10.93 -22.36
C ARG A 92 -19.55 10.75 -22.00
N SER A 93 -19.90 9.85 -21.07
CA SER A 93 -21.31 9.57 -20.76
C SER A 93 -21.93 10.62 -19.82
N GLU A 94 -23.19 11.00 -20.06
CA GLU A 94 -23.94 11.95 -19.20
C GLU A 94 -24.11 11.42 -17.76
N GLY A 95 -24.08 10.10 -17.54
CA GLY A 95 -24.19 9.48 -16.21
C GLY A 95 -22.89 9.35 -15.43
N THR A 96 -21.74 9.77 -15.96
CA THR A 96 -20.41 9.59 -15.31
C THR A 96 -20.35 10.18 -13.90
N SER A 97 -20.96 11.34 -13.67
CA SER A 97 -21.03 11.96 -12.34
C SER A 97 -21.76 11.10 -11.30
N SER A 98 -22.79 10.36 -11.71
CA SER A 98 -23.51 9.44 -10.80
C SER A 98 -22.65 8.22 -10.45
N SER A 99 -21.90 7.71 -11.42
CA SER A 99 -20.96 6.59 -11.25
C SER A 99 -19.79 6.97 -10.36
N LEU A 100 -19.22 8.16 -10.52
CA LEU A 100 -18.21 8.70 -9.60
C LEU A 100 -18.72 8.82 -8.17
N ARG A 101 -19.97 9.26 -7.96
CA ARG A 101 -20.59 9.32 -6.62
C ARG A 101 -20.84 7.93 -6.02
N ALA A 102 -21.00 6.91 -6.86
CA ALA A 102 -21.14 5.52 -6.41
C ALA A 102 -19.78 4.90 -6.02
N LEU A 103 -18.68 5.41 -6.56
CA LEU A 103 -17.33 5.05 -6.12
C LEU A 103 -17.12 5.61 -4.71
N LYS A 104 -17.11 4.71 -3.71
CA LYS A 104 -16.73 5.07 -2.35
C LYS A 104 -15.23 4.87 -2.19
N SER A 105 -14.54 5.86 -1.61
CA SER A 105 -13.20 5.64 -1.08
C SER A 105 -13.28 4.61 0.03
N ASP A 106 -12.43 3.59 -0.04
CA ASP A 106 -12.24 2.70 1.08
C ASP A 106 -11.39 3.42 2.12
N ASN A 107 -11.92 3.56 3.32
CA ASN A 107 -11.22 4.21 4.44
C ASN A 107 -10.58 3.15 5.35
N GLN A 108 -10.13 2.06 4.74
CA GLN A 108 -9.55 0.90 5.43
C GLN A 108 -8.04 0.91 5.20
N GLU A 109 -7.31 0.49 6.23
CA GLU A 109 -5.88 0.25 6.17
C GLU A 109 -5.64 -1.20 5.75
N TYR A 110 -4.66 -1.41 4.88
CA TYR A 110 -4.27 -2.74 4.39
C TYR A 110 -2.83 -3.01 4.75
N GLU A 111 -2.55 -4.27 5.09
CA GLU A 111 -1.19 -4.75 5.37
C GLU A 111 -1.07 -6.19 4.89
N ILE A 112 0.15 -6.62 4.60
CA ILE A 112 0.43 -8.01 4.26
C ILE A 112 1.33 -8.58 5.35
N ASP A 113 1.05 -9.81 5.76
CA ASP A 113 1.89 -10.46 6.75
C ASP A 113 3.27 -10.79 6.17
N LEU A 114 4.27 -10.96 7.04
CA LEU A 114 5.66 -11.14 6.59
C LEU A 114 5.88 -12.43 5.80
N SER A 115 4.99 -13.41 5.93
CA SER A 115 5.02 -14.64 5.12
C SER A 115 4.39 -14.48 3.74
N ALA A 116 3.75 -13.33 3.46
CA ALA A 116 2.96 -13.08 2.26
C ALA A 116 1.88 -14.14 2.01
N THR A 117 1.27 -14.62 3.08
CA THR A 117 0.18 -15.59 3.07
C THR A 117 -1.17 -14.91 3.15
N PHE A 118 -1.28 -13.86 3.97
CA PHE A 118 -2.52 -13.16 4.28
C PHE A 118 -2.46 -11.68 3.90
N VAL A 119 -3.52 -11.21 3.25
CA VAL A 119 -3.84 -9.78 3.22
C VAL A 119 -4.74 -9.47 4.41
N LEU A 120 -4.34 -8.46 5.17
CA LEU A 120 -5.09 -7.92 6.30
C LEU A 120 -5.75 -6.62 5.87
N ARG A 121 -6.96 -6.38 6.39
CA ARG A 121 -7.62 -5.08 6.31
C ARG A 121 -8.17 -4.69 7.65
N SER A 122 -8.07 -3.42 8.00
CA SER A 122 -8.56 -2.88 9.27
C SER A 122 -9.19 -1.50 9.14
N GLY A 123 -10.21 -1.25 9.96
CA GLY A 123 -10.94 0.02 10.00
C GLY A 123 -12.40 -0.12 9.55
N GLY A 124 -13.03 1.02 9.23
CA GLY A 124 -14.39 1.10 8.69
C GLY A 124 -15.39 1.88 9.52
N HIS A 125 -16.43 2.35 8.83
CA HIS A 125 -17.45 3.25 9.38
C HIS A 125 -18.20 2.61 10.56
N TYR A 126 -18.11 3.26 11.73
CA TYR A 126 -18.75 2.91 13.01
C TYR A 126 -18.26 1.64 13.72
N TRP A 127 -17.37 0.83 13.13
CA TRP A 127 -16.85 -0.37 13.80
C TRP A 127 -15.42 -0.71 13.35
N PHE A 128 -14.51 -0.79 14.32
CA PHE A 128 -13.18 -1.32 14.11
C PHE A 128 -13.25 -2.84 14.00
N SER A 129 -12.72 -3.39 12.91
CA SER A 129 -12.54 -4.84 12.76
C SER A 129 -11.31 -5.12 11.92
N VAL A 130 -10.63 -6.23 12.23
CA VAL A 130 -9.54 -6.74 11.42
C VAL A 130 -10.04 -7.97 10.68
N LEU A 131 -9.93 -7.96 9.37
CA LEU A 131 -10.24 -9.11 8.52
C LEU A 131 -8.98 -9.56 7.81
N GLN A 132 -8.88 -10.87 7.60
CA GLN A 132 -7.82 -11.48 6.83
C GLN A 132 -8.40 -12.30 5.67
N ALA A 133 -7.64 -12.41 4.60
CA ALA A 133 -7.91 -13.36 3.53
C ALA A 133 -6.60 -13.93 3.00
N ARG A 134 -6.61 -15.19 2.57
CA ARG A 134 -5.40 -15.80 2.00
C ARG A 134 -5.16 -15.24 0.60
N ILE A 135 -3.92 -14.87 0.31
CA ILE A 135 -3.51 -14.47 -1.03
C ILE A 135 -3.77 -15.62 -2.01
N SER A 136 -3.53 -16.87 -1.60
CA SER A 136 -3.82 -18.06 -2.41
C SER A 136 -5.28 -18.16 -2.87
N ASP A 137 -6.23 -17.62 -2.11
CA ASP A 137 -7.66 -17.62 -2.45
C ASP A 137 -8.03 -16.55 -3.48
N ALA A 138 -7.11 -15.63 -3.79
CA ALA A 138 -7.36 -14.61 -4.80
C ALA A 138 -7.42 -15.23 -6.21
N THR A 139 -8.44 -14.92 -6.99
CA THR A 139 -8.56 -15.37 -8.38
C THR A 139 -8.66 -14.19 -9.34
N LEU A 140 -8.39 -14.43 -10.62
CA LEU A 140 -8.65 -13.50 -11.71
C LEU A 140 -9.83 -14.02 -12.51
N GLY A 141 -10.82 -13.16 -12.73
CA GLY A 141 -12.01 -13.47 -13.51
C GLY A 141 -13.29 -13.12 -12.76
N GLY A 142 -14.28 -12.65 -13.49
CA GLY A 142 -15.67 -12.65 -13.04
C GLY A 142 -16.32 -13.94 -13.49
N GLU A 143 -17.20 -14.51 -12.67
CA GLU A 143 -18.10 -15.55 -13.15
C GLU A 143 -18.81 -15.03 -14.41
N GLU A 144 -18.75 -15.79 -15.51
CA GLU A 144 -19.88 -15.79 -16.43
C GLU A 144 -21.08 -16.20 -15.59
N LYS A 145 -21.84 -15.24 -15.08
CA LYS A 145 -23.16 -15.53 -14.55
C LYS A 145 -23.87 -16.27 -15.66
N LYS A 146 -24.06 -17.59 -15.49
CA LYS A 146 -24.99 -18.36 -16.30
C LYS A 146 -26.26 -17.54 -16.35
N GLU A 147 -26.73 -17.24 -17.55
CA GLU A 147 -28.03 -16.63 -17.78
C GLU A 147 -29.10 -17.58 -17.23
N SER A 148 -29.35 -17.51 -15.93
CA SER A 148 -30.50 -18.13 -15.28
C SER A 148 -30.92 -17.19 -14.16
N ASP A 149 -32.07 -16.55 -14.39
CA ASP A 149 -32.93 -15.86 -13.42
C ASP A 149 -32.45 -14.52 -12.83
N ALA A 150 -31.81 -13.68 -13.65
CA ALA A 150 -31.71 -12.24 -13.39
C ALA A 150 -32.56 -11.42 -14.38
N ALA A 151 -33.84 -11.76 -14.50
CA ALA A 151 -34.81 -10.83 -15.10
C ALA A 151 -34.89 -9.57 -14.22
N THR A 152 -34.74 -8.39 -14.84
CA THR A 152 -35.05 -7.04 -14.31
C THR A 152 -34.10 -6.33 -13.33
N LYS A 153 -32.77 -6.42 -13.55
CA LYS A 153 -31.90 -5.25 -13.27
C LYS A 153 -31.13 -4.89 -14.53
N THR A 154 -31.66 -3.95 -15.30
CA THR A 154 -30.95 -3.25 -16.38
C THR A 154 -29.54 -2.90 -15.92
N LYS A 155 -28.51 -3.50 -16.53
CA LYS A 155 -27.13 -3.02 -16.42
C LYS A 155 -27.17 -1.53 -16.75
N ARG A 156 -26.77 -0.65 -15.81
CA ARG A 156 -26.80 0.80 -16.04
C ARG A 156 -25.94 1.11 -17.26
N PRO A 157 -26.51 1.60 -18.37
CA PRO A 157 -25.74 1.92 -19.57
C PRO A 157 -24.68 3.01 -19.33
N ASP A 158 -24.83 3.79 -18.26
CA ASP A 158 -24.07 5.02 -18.00
C ASP A 158 -22.94 4.89 -16.97
N SER A 159 -22.38 3.68 -16.79
CA SER A 159 -21.27 3.43 -15.87
C SER A 159 -19.90 3.56 -16.51
N LEU A 160 -18.87 3.88 -15.71
CA LEU A 160 -17.48 3.94 -16.18
C LEU A 160 -17.05 2.61 -16.84
N PRO A 161 -16.26 2.62 -17.93
CA PRO A 161 -15.91 1.41 -18.70
C PRO A 161 -15.27 0.30 -17.83
N PHE A 162 -14.37 0.67 -16.92
CA PHE A 162 -13.70 -0.30 -16.05
C PHE A 162 -14.63 -0.96 -15.02
N LEU A 163 -15.79 -0.34 -14.69
CA LEU A 163 -16.82 -0.97 -13.84
C LEU A 163 -17.62 -2.04 -14.59
N GLN A 164 -17.58 -2.02 -15.93
CA GLN A 164 -18.26 -3.00 -16.78
C GLN A 164 -17.37 -4.20 -17.13
N SER A 165 -16.08 -4.16 -16.78
CA SER A 165 -15.14 -5.24 -17.08
C SER A 165 -15.57 -6.55 -16.42
N PRO A 166 -15.69 -7.64 -17.18
CA PRO A 166 -15.94 -8.96 -16.60
C PRO A 166 -14.69 -9.53 -15.91
N GLN A 167 -13.50 -8.99 -16.16
CA GLN A 167 -12.26 -9.45 -15.53
C GLN A 167 -11.92 -8.57 -14.34
N GLN A 168 -11.95 -9.17 -13.15
CA GLN A 168 -11.69 -8.54 -11.86
C GLN A 168 -10.84 -9.49 -11.01
N ILE A 169 -10.06 -8.96 -10.06
CA ILE A 169 -9.48 -9.80 -8.98
C ILE A 169 -10.63 -10.13 -8.05
N THR A 170 -10.74 -11.34 -7.50
CA THR A 170 -11.75 -11.70 -6.46
C THR A 170 -11.11 -12.48 -5.34
N ILE A 171 -11.63 -12.33 -4.11
CA ILE A 171 -11.21 -12.99 -2.88
C ILE A 171 -12.49 -13.17 -2.08
N ASP A 172 -13.10 -14.33 -2.25
CA ASP A 172 -14.46 -14.59 -1.77
C ASP A 172 -14.50 -14.85 -0.26
N LYS A 173 -13.35 -15.10 0.37
CA LYS A 173 -13.24 -15.53 1.75
C LYS A 173 -12.47 -14.53 2.61
N TRP A 174 -13.16 -13.47 3.03
CA TRP A 174 -12.69 -12.60 4.10
C TRP A 174 -13.15 -13.12 5.46
N VAL A 175 -12.20 -13.46 6.32
CA VAL A 175 -12.46 -13.94 7.68
C VAL A 175 -12.22 -12.81 8.67
N LYS A 176 -13.25 -12.45 9.44
CA LYS A 176 -13.07 -11.54 10.58
C LYS A 176 -12.30 -12.24 11.69
N ILE A 177 -11.17 -11.65 12.09
CA ILE A 177 -10.39 -12.13 13.25
C ILE A 177 -11.19 -11.79 14.50
N ARG A 178 -11.57 -12.81 15.27
CA ARG A 178 -12.36 -12.67 16.50
C ARG A 178 -11.43 -12.74 17.70
N ALA A 179 -10.77 -11.62 17.97
CA ALA A 179 -9.90 -11.51 19.13
C ALA A 179 -10.67 -11.18 20.41
N VAL A 180 -10.29 -11.81 21.52
CA VAL A 180 -10.75 -11.44 22.86
C VAL A 180 -10.02 -10.19 23.37
N GLY A 181 -10.52 -9.56 24.43
CA GLY A 181 -9.92 -8.34 24.99
C GLY A 181 -10.39 -7.05 24.34
N LYS A 182 -9.89 -5.92 24.85
CA LYS A 182 -10.24 -4.57 24.38
C LYS A 182 -9.25 -4.13 23.31
N GLY A 183 -9.71 -4.07 22.07
CA GLY A 183 -8.95 -3.50 20.95
C GLY A 183 -9.15 -1.99 20.79
N PRO A 184 -8.52 -1.39 19.76
CA PRO A 184 -8.70 0.01 19.43
C PRO A 184 -10.16 0.33 19.08
N CYS A 185 -10.59 1.55 19.42
CA CYS A 185 -11.87 2.10 18.98
C CYS A 185 -11.87 2.38 17.45
N PRO A 186 -13.06 2.55 16.83
CA PRO A 186 -13.17 2.94 15.42
C PRO A 186 -12.35 4.20 15.10
N ARG A 187 -11.46 4.07 14.11
CA ARG A 187 -10.48 5.08 13.72
C ARG A 187 -10.04 4.87 12.27
N ARG A 188 -9.43 5.91 11.69
CA ARG A 188 -8.85 5.91 10.34
C ARG A 188 -7.44 6.47 10.34
N ASN A 189 -6.67 6.21 9.28
CA ASN A 189 -5.30 6.70 9.13
C ASN A 189 -4.39 6.31 10.30
N HIS A 190 -4.67 5.17 10.95
CA HIS A 190 -3.74 4.52 11.88
C HIS A 190 -2.69 3.76 11.08
N SER A 191 -1.56 3.44 11.69
CA SER A 191 -0.64 2.48 11.10
C SER A 191 -0.99 1.07 11.57
N MET A 192 -1.03 0.12 10.64
CA MET A 192 -1.08 -1.32 10.90
C MET A 192 0.21 -1.91 10.34
N THR A 193 0.97 -2.68 11.13
CA THR A 193 2.23 -3.28 10.66
C THR A 193 2.36 -4.70 11.20
N CYS A 194 2.61 -5.68 10.33
CA CYS A 194 2.90 -7.03 10.76
C CYS A 194 4.32 -7.13 11.31
N LEU A 195 4.45 -7.68 12.52
CA LEU A 195 5.72 -7.95 13.16
C LEU A 195 6.14 -9.41 12.92
N PRO A 196 7.43 -9.75 13.10
CA PRO A 196 7.89 -11.13 13.08
C PRO A 196 7.12 -12.00 14.08
N ASN A 197 6.80 -13.21 13.66
CA ASN A 197 6.23 -14.21 14.54
C ASN A 197 7.20 -14.54 15.68
N VAL A 198 6.65 -14.87 16.84
CA VAL A 198 7.43 -15.18 18.05
C VAL A 198 6.81 -16.37 18.75
N PHE A 199 7.64 -17.23 19.32
CA PHE A 199 7.21 -18.25 20.26
C PHE A 199 7.09 -17.63 21.66
N CYS A 200 5.91 -17.70 22.27
CA CYS A 200 5.68 -17.18 23.61
C CYS A 200 4.66 -18.02 24.38
N SER A 201 4.55 -17.76 25.69
CA SER A 201 3.55 -18.41 26.54
C SER A 201 2.14 -18.14 26.01
N ARG A 202 1.38 -19.22 25.87
CA ARG A 202 -0.01 -19.20 25.40
C ARG A 202 -0.94 -18.40 26.31
N GLU A 203 -0.56 -18.21 27.57
CA GLU A 203 -1.29 -17.40 28.55
C GLU A 203 -1.48 -15.93 28.11
N LEU A 204 -0.57 -15.43 27.26
CA LEU A 204 -0.68 -14.08 26.69
C LEU A 204 -1.95 -13.91 25.84
N ILE A 205 -2.42 -15.00 25.22
CA ILE A 205 -3.59 -15.01 24.33
C ILE A 205 -4.80 -15.61 25.02
N VAL A 206 -4.60 -16.62 25.86
CA VAL A 206 -5.66 -17.34 26.55
C VAL A 206 -5.41 -17.24 28.05
N LYS A 207 -6.16 -16.37 28.72
CA LYS A 207 -6.16 -16.34 30.19
C LYS A 207 -6.91 -17.57 30.71
N SER A 208 -6.19 -18.49 31.35
CA SER A 208 -6.78 -19.64 32.02
C SER A 208 -6.53 -19.54 33.52
N ASP A 209 -7.54 -19.82 34.34
CA ASP A 209 -7.43 -19.81 35.81
C ASP A 209 -6.83 -21.13 36.35
N VAL A 210 -6.39 -22.02 35.46
CA VAL A 210 -5.85 -23.34 35.79
C VAL A 210 -4.34 -23.28 35.55
N GLU A 211 -3.55 -23.72 36.54
CA GLU A 211 -2.11 -23.91 36.39
C GLU A 211 -1.86 -25.09 35.43
N GLU A 212 -1.94 -24.83 34.12
CA GLU A 212 -1.45 -25.73 33.07
C GLU A 212 0.06 -25.50 32.87
N GLU A 213 0.78 -26.49 32.34
CA GLU A 213 2.18 -26.29 31.95
C GLU A 213 2.30 -25.14 30.94
N GLU A 214 3.36 -24.32 31.05
CA GLU A 214 3.64 -23.22 30.12
C GLU A 214 3.77 -23.73 28.68
N GLU A 215 2.65 -23.73 27.94
CA GLU A 215 2.63 -24.09 26.54
C GLU A 215 3.16 -22.91 25.71
N LEU A 216 4.26 -23.13 24.99
CA LEU A 216 4.77 -22.17 24.03
C LEU A 216 4.06 -22.34 22.68
N VAL A 217 3.52 -21.24 22.15
CA VAL A 217 2.84 -21.21 20.85
C VAL A 217 3.49 -20.20 19.91
N ASN A 218 3.42 -20.47 18.61
CA ASN A 218 3.86 -19.53 17.59
C ASN A 218 2.79 -18.46 17.38
N VAL A 219 3.15 -17.19 17.53
CA VAL A 219 2.21 -16.07 17.53
C VAL A 219 2.56 -15.08 16.43
N ARG A 220 1.64 -14.88 15.49
CA ARG A 220 1.67 -13.74 14.58
C ARG A 220 1.17 -12.50 15.29
N ARG A 221 1.89 -11.40 15.09
CA ARG A 221 1.67 -10.15 15.81
C ARG A 221 1.42 -9.02 14.83
N ILE A 222 0.35 -8.26 15.06
CA ILE A 222 0.00 -7.08 14.25
C ILE A 222 0.00 -5.87 15.17
N PHE A 223 0.89 -4.94 14.88
CA PHE A 223 1.05 -3.67 15.59
C PHE A 223 0.08 -2.63 15.05
N PHE A 224 -0.63 -1.95 15.97
CA PHE A 224 -1.49 -0.82 15.66
C PHE A 224 -1.05 0.41 16.45
N PHE A 225 -0.91 1.55 15.76
CA PHE A 225 -0.55 2.81 16.43
C PHE A 225 -1.25 4.02 15.83
N GLY A 226 -1.75 4.87 16.73
CA GLY A 226 -2.37 6.15 16.41
C GLY A 226 -3.66 6.02 15.61
N GLY A 227 -3.81 6.91 14.62
CA GLY A 227 -5.04 7.12 13.87
C GLY A 227 -5.84 8.29 14.41
N GLN A 228 -7.01 8.54 13.84
CA GLN A 228 -7.91 9.60 14.28
C GLN A 228 -9.34 9.12 14.38
N SER A 229 -10.10 9.73 15.29
CA SER A 229 -11.53 9.47 15.46
C SER A 229 -12.30 9.68 14.16
N GLU A 230 -13.28 8.80 13.89
CA GLU A 230 -14.22 8.99 12.78
C GLU A 230 -15.25 10.10 13.08
N GLY A 231 -15.51 10.39 14.36
CA GLY A 231 -16.48 11.38 14.81
C GLY A 231 -15.84 12.67 15.33
N ILE A 232 -16.68 13.67 15.62
CA ILE A 232 -16.25 14.91 16.28
C ILE A 232 -16.05 14.62 17.78
N PRO A 233 -14.94 15.04 18.41
CA PRO A 233 -13.82 15.78 17.81
C PRO A 233 -12.86 14.86 17.03
N PHE A 234 -12.32 15.35 15.90
CA PHE A 234 -11.38 14.64 15.03
C PHE A 234 -9.97 14.54 15.65
N GLU A 235 -9.91 14.07 16.89
CA GLU A 235 -8.68 13.93 17.65
C GLU A 235 -7.89 12.71 17.17
N ALA A 236 -6.58 12.87 17.11
CA ALA A 236 -5.67 11.76 16.88
C ALA A 236 -5.44 10.97 18.19
N PHE A 237 -5.17 9.68 18.03
CA PHE A 237 -4.79 8.79 19.10
C PHE A 237 -3.27 8.64 19.18
N GLY A 238 -2.75 8.35 20.37
CA GLY A 238 -1.34 8.00 20.61
C GLY A 238 -1.21 6.67 21.35
N ASP A 239 -2.29 5.89 21.38
CA ASP A 239 -2.35 4.56 21.96
C ASP A 239 -1.72 3.52 21.00
N LEU A 240 -1.32 2.40 21.59
CA LEU A 240 -0.66 1.30 20.91
C LEU A 240 -1.41 0.02 21.28
N TYR A 241 -1.77 -0.78 20.28
CA TYR A 241 -2.38 -2.09 20.48
C TYR A 241 -1.61 -3.17 19.74
N LEU A 242 -1.56 -4.35 20.33
CA LEU A 242 -1.02 -5.55 19.71
C LEU A 242 -2.15 -6.55 19.50
N LEU A 243 -2.35 -7.00 18.26
CA LEU A 243 -3.21 -8.13 17.95
C LEU A 243 -2.34 -9.37 17.81
N CYS A 244 -2.50 -10.31 18.74
CA CYS A 244 -1.81 -11.59 18.75
C CYS A 244 -2.73 -12.68 18.19
N ILE A 245 -2.20 -13.51 17.30
CA ILE A 245 -2.92 -14.61 16.64
C ILE A 245 -2.06 -15.86 16.78
N GLU A 246 -2.59 -16.89 17.44
CA GLU A 246 -1.99 -18.22 17.51
C GLU A 246 -2.00 -18.82 16.10
N GLU A 247 -0.81 -19.08 15.56
CA GLU A 247 -0.65 -19.77 14.29
C GLU A 247 -0.76 -21.28 14.55
N ILE A 248 -1.70 -21.91 13.86
CA ILE A 248 -2.02 -23.32 14.04
C ILE A 248 -1.67 -24.08 12.77
N ASP A 249 -0.92 -25.17 12.92
CA ASP A 249 -0.66 -26.10 11.83
C ASP A 249 -1.95 -26.75 11.34
N GLU A 250 -2.14 -26.79 10.02
CA GLU A 250 -3.37 -27.29 9.37
C GLU A 250 -3.68 -28.76 9.72
N ASN A 251 -2.69 -29.51 10.21
CA ASN A 251 -2.84 -30.90 10.65
C ASN A 251 -3.40 -31.07 12.07
N THR A 252 -3.59 -29.99 12.82
CA THR A 252 -4.08 -30.06 14.20
C THR A 252 -5.59 -29.76 14.28
N SER A 253 -6.30 -30.48 15.16
CA SER A 253 -7.74 -30.29 15.37
C SER A 253 -8.08 -29.10 16.29
N ARG A 254 -7.08 -28.33 16.73
CA ARG A 254 -7.26 -27.23 17.68
C ARG A 254 -7.74 -25.98 16.94
N LYS A 255 -8.59 -25.18 17.60
CA LYS A 255 -8.98 -23.86 17.10
C LYS A 255 -7.97 -22.80 17.56
N GLY A 256 -7.56 -21.93 16.63
CA GLY A 256 -6.65 -20.82 16.91
C GLY A 256 -7.30 -19.78 17.81
N HIS A 257 -6.51 -19.24 18.74
CA HIS A 257 -6.93 -18.13 19.58
C HIS A 257 -6.36 -16.82 19.06
N SER A 258 -7.06 -15.74 19.33
CA SER A 258 -6.57 -14.39 19.05
C SER A 258 -6.96 -13.47 20.18
N ALA A 259 -6.08 -12.53 20.52
CA ALA A 259 -6.30 -11.60 21.61
C ALA A 259 -5.76 -10.21 21.28
N TRP A 260 -6.48 -9.19 21.73
CA TRP A 260 -5.96 -7.85 21.89
C TRP A 260 -5.14 -7.81 23.17
N VAL A 261 -3.86 -7.51 23.01
CA VAL A 261 -2.90 -7.38 24.09
C VAL A 261 -2.54 -5.90 24.19
N GLU A 262 -2.67 -5.35 25.39
CA GLU A 262 -2.07 -4.07 25.75
C GLU A 262 -0.61 -4.37 26.08
N PRO A 263 0.35 -3.92 25.25
CA PRO A 263 1.73 -4.29 25.48
C PRO A 263 2.37 -3.42 26.56
N ASN A 264 3.45 -3.92 27.14
CA ASN A 264 4.26 -3.16 28.07
C ASN A 264 5.12 -2.18 27.27
N VAL A 265 4.84 -0.89 27.40
CA VAL A 265 5.51 0.15 26.62
C VAL A 265 6.29 1.08 27.54
N THR A 266 7.58 1.24 27.26
CA THR A 266 8.46 2.16 27.98
C THR A 266 9.07 3.21 27.05
N GLY A 267 9.77 4.20 27.60
CA GLY A 267 10.47 5.22 26.82
C GLY A 267 9.57 6.37 26.33
N GLN A 268 10.08 7.15 25.38
CA GLN A 268 9.43 8.40 24.95
C GLN A 268 8.60 8.22 23.68
N ALA A 269 7.30 7.99 23.86
CA ALA A 269 6.35 7.80 22.76
C ALA A 269 6.17 9.06 21.87
N PRO A 270 5.71 8.88 20.61
CA PRO A 270 5.27 9.99 19.77
C PRO A 270 4.03 10.67 20.35
N SER A 271 3.83 11.94 20.00
CA SER A 271 2.54 12.60 20.21
C SER A 271 1.42 11.87 19.44
N PRO A 272 0.17 11.95 19.91
CA PRO A 272 -0.98 11.45 19.17
C PRO A 272 -0.97 11.91 17.70
N ARG A 273 -1.15 10.97 16.78
CA ARG A 273 -0.98 11.23 15.34
C ARG A 273 -1.76 10.29 14.44
N CYS A 274 -2.05 10.75 13.23
CA CYS A 274 -2.65 9.99 12.16
C CYS A 274 -2.00 10.31 10.81
N GLY A 275 -2.12 9.40 9.85
CA GLY A 275 -1.52 9.54 8.52
C GLY A 275 0.01 9.58 8.54
N HIS A 276 0.62 9.01 9.58
CA HIS A 276 2.04 8.70 9.68
C HIS A 276 2.34 7.37 9.00
N THR A 277 3.61 7.07 8.75
CA THR A 277 4.05 5.73 8.35
C THR A 277 4.61 4.98 9.54
N ALA A 278 4.40 3.68 9.59
CA ALA A 278 5.13 2.74 10.44
C ALA A 278 5.87 1.75 9.54
N THR A 279 7.20 1.71 9.61
CA THR A 279 8.05 0.92 8.71
C THR A 279 8.93 0.01 9.53
N LEU A 280 8.76 -1.31 9.38
CA LEU A 280 9.63 -2.30 10.01
C LEU A 280 11.02 -2.25 9.37
N LEU A 281 12.04 -1.77 10.09
CA LEU A 281 13.42 -1.64 9.60
C LEU A 281 14.21 -2.94 9.72
N SER A 282 13.98 -3.68 10.80
CA SER A 282 14.57 -4.98 11.12
C SER A 282 13.57 -5.74 12.01
N PRO A 283 13.77 -7.04 12.26
CA PRO A 283 12.87 -7.83 13.12
C PRO A 283 12.64 -7.25 14.53
N ASP A 284 13.61 -6.46 15.02
CA ASP A 284 13.65 -5.85 16.34
C ASP A 284 13.37 -4.32 16.36
N LEU A 285 13.15 -3.69 15.20
CA LEU A 285 13.06 -2.22 15.12
C LEU A 285 12.02 -1.74 14.12
N LEU A 286 11.06 -0.95 14.60
CA LEU A 286 10.04 -0.28 13.78
C LEU A 286 10.22 1.24 13.85
N MET A 287 10.12 1.90 12.71
CA MET A 287 10.22 3.36 12.60
C MET A 287 8.84 3.99 12.39
N VAL A 288 8.50 5.01 13.19
CA VAL A 288 7.34 5.87 12.98
C VAL A 288 7.79 7.27 12.56
N SER A 289 7.20 7.82 11.49
CA SER A 289 7.53 9.17 11.02
C SER A 289 6.35 9.96 10.50
N GLY A 290 6.38 11.28 10.77
CA GLY A 290 5.43 12.26 10.26
C GLY A 290 4.01 12.10 10.81
N GLY A 291 3.03 12.47 9.98
CA GLY A 291 1.61 12.49 10.31
C GLY A 291 1.07 13.88 10.64
N SER A 292 -0.15 13.90 11.20
CA SER A 292 -0.80 15.08 11.76
C SER A 292 -1.49 14.71 13.07
N THR A 293 -1.84 15.68 13.90
CA THR A 293 -2.63 15.46 15.12
C THR A 293 -4.13 15.32 14.83
N GLY A 294 -4.52 15.14 13.57
CA GLY A 294 -5.91 15.17 13.10
C GLY A 294 -6.44 16.60 12.91
N VAL A 295 -6.22 17.45 13.91
CA VAL A 295 -6.65 18.87 13.90
C VAL A 295 -5.56 19.83 13.43
N SER A 296 -4.30 19.51 13.71
CA SER A 296 -3.16 20.34 13.38
C SER A 296 -2.05 19.53 12.73
N PRO A 297 -1.24 20.15 11.88
CA PRO A 297 -0.12 19.49 11.24
C PRO A 297 1.05 19.31 12.19
N ILE A 298 1.76 18.18 12.08
CA ILE A 298 3.09 18.03 12.68
C ILE A 298 4.09 18.73 11.75
N LEU A 299 4.84 19.70 12.28
CA LEU A 299 5.61 20.65 11.46
C LEU A 299 6.92 20.07 10.91
N THR A 300 7.44 19.03 11.55
CA THR A 300 8.70 18.38 11.20
C THR A 300 8.47 16.92 10.85
N MET A 301 9.33 16.37 10.00
CA MET A 301 9.41 14.93 9.78
C MET A 301 10.13 14.27 10.96
N ASP A 302 9.48 14.28 12.12
CA ASP A 302 10.02 13.63 13.30
C ASP A 302 10.11 12.11 13.09
N VAL A 303 11.06 11.47 13.77
CA VAL A 303 11.30 10.03 13.70
C VAL A 303 11.30 9.48 15.11
N PHE A 304 10.57 8.40 15.30
CA PHE A 304 10.54 7.62 16.52
C PHE A 304 10.88 6.17 16.18
N LEU A 305 11.63 5.53 17.05
CA LEU A 305 11.98 4.12 16.92
C LEU A 305 11.30 3.34 18.04
N LEU A 306 10.56 2.31 17.66
CA LEU A 306 9.99 1.32 18.55
C LEU A 306 10.88 0.08 18.53
N HIS A 307 11.55 -0.17 19.66
CA HIS A 307 12.32 -1.38 19.88
C HIS A 307 11.35 -2.49 20.26
N ILE A 308 11.45 -3.64 19.61
CA ILE A 308 10.58 -4.80 19.79
C ILE A 308 11.34 -5.80 20.64
N GLU A 309 10.93 -5.92 21.90
CA GLU A 309 11.60 -6.72 22.91
C GLU A 309 10.66 -7.89 23.28
N GLY A 310 11.00 -9.11 22.86
CA GLY A 310 10.14 -10.27 23.11
C GLY A 310 8.77 -10.19 22.42
N CYS A 311 7.72 -10.67 23.09
CA CYS A 311 6.39 -10.82 22.49
C CYS A 311 5.53 -9.56 22.58
N ALA A 312 5.49 -8.91 23.75
CA ALA A 312 4.61 -7.79 24.05
C ALA A 312 5.32 -6.66 24.82
N ASP A 313 6.66 -6.66 24.86
CA ASP A 313 7.42 -5.56 25.45
C ASP A 313 7.97 -4.67 24.33
N PHE A 314 7.76 -3.37 24.48
CA PHE A 314 8.24 -2.38 23.53
C PHE A 314 8.88 -1.21 24.25
N ARG A 315 9.85 -0.59 23.60
CA ARG A 315 10.49 0.62 24.11
C ARG A 315 10.58 1.66 23.01
N TRP A 316 9.99 2.82 23.26
CA TRP A 316 10.15 3.98 22.39
C TRP A 316 11.47 4.67 22.63
N SER A 317 12.08 5.13 21.57
CA SER A 317 13.23 6.03 21.62
C SER A 317 13.15 7.09 20.53
N ARG A 318 13.83 8.21 20.78
CA ARG A 318 14.07 9.24 19.77
C ARG A 318 15.54 9.16 19.36
N PRO A 319 15.85 8.86 18.08
CA PRO A 319 17.22 8.87 17.62
C PRO A 319 17.76 10.31 17.62
N SER A 320 19.06 10.46 17.84
CA SER A 320 19.71 11.76 17.65
C SER A 320 19.72 12.13 16.17
N CYS A 321 19.55 13.41 15.82
CA CYS A 321 19.57 13.87 14.44
C CYS A 321 20.72 14.85 14.22
N SER A 322 21.62 14.51 13.29
CA SER A 322 22.81 15.33 12.96
C SER A 322 22.61 16.26 11.75
N SER A 323 21.37 16.37 11.26
CA SER A 323 21.01 17.07 10.02
C SER A 323 19.74 17.88 10.17
N ARG A 324 19.42 18.69 9.15
CA ARG A 324 18.17 19.43 9.10
C ARG A 324 17.01 18.46 8.85
N ILE A 325 16.04 18.48 9.75
CA ILE A 325 14.81 17.70 9.63
C ILE A 325 13.90 18.34 8.56
N PRO A 326 13.39 17.58 7.58
CA PRO A 326 12.45 18.09 6.59
C PRO A 326 11.13 18.57 7.21
N THR A 327 10.36 19.33 6.44
CA THR A 327 9.00 19.73 6.82
C THR A 327 8.11 18.50 6.94
N GLY A 328 7.32 18.45 8.01
CA GLY A 328 6.42 17.35 8.31
C GLY A 328 5.32 17.21 7.27
N ARG A 329 4.93 15.96 7.01
CA ARG A 329 3.90 15.61 6.04
C ARG A 329 3.03 14.47 6.57
N SER A 330 1.84 14.31 6.01
CA SER A 330 0.91 13.21 6.32
C SER A 330 0.50 12.48 5.04
N LEU A 331 -0.04 11.27 5.20
CA LEU A 331 -0.48 10.39 4.10
C LEU A 331 0.62 10.15 3.06
N HIS A 332 1.86 10.07 3.54
CA HIS A 332 3.05 9.78 2.74
C HIS A 332 3.37 8.31 2.78
N ASP A 333 4.22 7.87 1.87
CA ASP A 333 4.73 6.50 1.84
C ASP A 333 6.21 6.48 2.24
N ALA A 334 6.64 5.34 2.78
CA ALA A 334 8.00 5.06 3.15
C ALA A 334 8.45 3.75 2.50
N TYR A 335 9.54 3.81 1.74
CA TYR A 335 10.15 2.67 1.09
C TYR A 335 11.43 2.29 1.82
N ARG A 336 11.45 1.11 2.44
CA ARG A 336 12.65 0.55 3.07
C ARG A 336 13.61 0.06 1.98
N VAL A 337 14.77 0.70 1.88
CA VAL A 337 15.85 0.28 0.98
C VAL A 337 16.71 -0.80 1.65
N SER A 338 16.99 -0.63 2.94
CA SER A 338 17.73 -1.58 3.79
C SER A 338 17.36 -1.36 5.25
N GLU A 339 18.02 -2.07 6.18
CA GLU A 339 17.88 -1.83 7.62
C GLU A 339 18.34 -0.42 8.05
N SER A 340 19.22 0.21 7.27
CA SER A 340 19.83 1.51 7.57
C SER A 340 19.38 2.63 6.65
N GLU A 341 18.49 2.36 5.68
CA GLU A 341 18.09 3.35 4.68
C GLU A 341 16.60 3.26 4.33
N VAL A 342 15.91 4.41 4.44
CA VAL A 342 14.50 4.57 4.06
C VAL A 342 14.34 5.78 3.14
N ILE A 343 13.47 5.67 2.15
CA ILE A 343 13.06 6.80 1.31
C ILE A 343 11.61 7.16 1.63
N ILE A 344 11.37 8.40 2.03
CA ILE A 344 10.04 8.95 2.29
C ILE A 344 9.62 9.83 1.12
N TYR A 345 8.40 9.64 0.61
CA TYR A 345 7.93 10.33 -0.60
C TYR A 345 6.42 10.52 -0.61
N GLY A 346 5.96 11.39 -1.51
CA GLY A 346 4.53 11.67 -1.65
C GLY A 346 3.93 12.32 -0.41
N GLY A 347 2.64 12.11 -0.19
CA GLY A 347 1.87 12.71 0.89
C GLY A 347 1.61 14.19 0.73
N ARG A 348 1.23 14.85 1.82
CA ARG A 348 0.72 16.23 1.82
C ARG A 348 1.29 17.04 2.98
N GLN A 349 1.64 18.29 2.69
CA GLN A 349 2.01 19.32 3.64
C GLN A 349 0.85 20.30 3.87
N ILE A 350 0.99 21.12 4.90
CA ILE A 350 0.07 22.20 5.24
C ILE A 350 -0.15 23.10 4.03
N ARG A 351 -1.42 23.42 3.72
CA ARG A 351 -1.83 24.26 2.58
C ARG A 351 -1.54 23.67 1.20
N GLN A 352 -1.04 22.44 1.10
CA GLN A 352 -0.86 21.73 -0.16
C GLN A 352 -1.91 20.62 -0.31
N SER A 353 -2.77 20.74 -1.32
CA SER A 353 -3.89 19.81 -1.53
C SER A 353 -3.59 18.65 -2.48
N ASN A 354 -2.46 18.69 -3.18
CA ASN A 354 -2.31 18.03 -4.48
C ASN A 354 -1.11 17.06 -4.58
N GLY A 355 -0.62 16.60 -3.43
CA GLY A 355 0.51 15.68 -3.35
C GLY A 355 1.87 16.39 -3.43
N LEU A 356 2.88 15.79 -2.82
CA LEU A 356 4.26 16.26 -2.83
C LEU A 356 5.04 15.54 -3.93
N LEU A 357 5.91 16.31 -4.60
CA LEU A 357 6.83 15.87 -5.66
C LEU A 357 8.17 15.36 -5.10
N ASP A 358 8.57 15.90 -3.95
CA ASP A 358 9.88 15.67 -3.37
C ASP A 358 9.98 14.29 -2.71
N ILE A 359 11.22 13.85 -2.54
CA ILE A 359 11.55 12.67 -1.74
C ILE A 359 12.61 13.05 -0.71
N HIS A 360 12.66 12.33 0.39
CA HIS A 360 13.68 12.46 1.41
C HIS A 360 14.32 11.09 1.65
N LYS A 361 15.64 11.06 1.70
CA LYS A 361 16.40 9.86 2.08
C LYS A 361 16.79 9.98 3.54
N LEU A 362 16.47 8.96 4.32
CA LEU A 362 16.79 8.86 5.73
C LEU A 362 17.79 7.73 5.93
N GLN A 363 18.95 8.06 6.48
CA GLN A 363 19.91 7.08 6.98
C GLN A 363 19.69 6.87 8.48
N VAL A 364 19.60 5.61 8.89
CA VAL A 364 19.50 5.17 10.29
C VAL A 364 20.79 4.43 10.64
N THR A 365 21.52 4.92 11.63
CA THR A 365 22.77 4.32 12.10
C THR A 365 22.55 3.70 13.47
N ARG A 366 22.91 2.42 13.60
CA ARG A 366 22.93 1.68 14.86
C ARG A 366 24.37 1.60 15.34
N GLU A 367 24.65 2.14 16.52
CA GLU A 367 25.96 2.07 17.17
C GLU A 367 25.79 1.33 18.50
N VAL A 368 26.73 0.45 18.83
CA VAL A 368 26.78 -0.24 20.12
C VAL A 368 28.00 0.29 20.85
N ASP A 369 27.80 0.82 22.05
CA ASP A 369 28.90 1.33 22.86
C ASP A 369 29.67 0.20 23.57
N ASP A 370 30.79 0.55 24.22
CA ASP A 370 31.66 -0.40 24.93
C ASP A 370 30.96 -1.14 26.07
N LEU A 371 29.81 -0.65 26.53
CA LEU A 371 28.98 -1.24 27.58
C LEU A 371 27.84 -2.11 27.01
N GLY A 372 27.73 -2.22 25.68
CA GLY A 372 26.71 -2.98 24.98
C GLY A 372 25.39 -2.26 24.78
N TYR A 373 25.28 -0.97 25.13
CA TYR A 373 24.06 -0.20 24.86
C TYR A 373 23.99 0.20 23.40
N THR A 374 22.83 -0.05 22.79
CA THR A 374 22.57 0.36 21.42
C THR A 374 22.04 1.80 21.39
N GLN A 375 22.74 2.68 20.69
CA GLN A 375 22.30 4.03 20.36
C GLN A 375 21.95 4.14 18.88
N PHE A 376 20.89 4.90 18.58
CA PHE A 376 20.47 5.17 17.23
C PHE A 376 20.64 6.64 16.89
N SER A 377 21.22 6.91 15.74
CA SER A 377 21.28 8.25 15.14
C SER A 377 20.68 8.23 13.74
N ILE A 378 20.20 9.38 13.30
CA ILE A 378 19.62 9.58 11.97
C ILE A 378 20.27 10.75 11.24
N LYS A 379 20.29 10.62 9.91
CA LYS A 379 20.73 11.67 9.01
C LYS A 379 19.83 11.73 7.79
N TRP A 380 19.21 12.89 7.58
CA TRP A 380 18.51 13.22 6.34
C TRP A 380 19.54 13.56 5.27
N LEU A 381 19.42 12.87 4.14
CA LEU A 381 20.32 12.98 3.01
C LEU A 381 19.56 13.55 1.81
N GLU A 382 20.29 14.34 1.02
CA GLU A 382 19.78 14.81 -0.26
C GLU A 382 19.62 13.64 -1.23
N PRO A 383 18.45 13.48 -1.86
CA PRO A 383 18.27 12.46 -2.88
C PRO A 383 19.09 12.80 -4.13
N ARG A 384 19.60 11.77 -4.80
CA ARG A 384 20.34 11.89 -6.06
C ARG A 384 19.39 11.65 -7.22
N LEU A 385 18.47 12.60 -7.41
CA LEU A 385 17.49 12.55 -8.48
C LEU A 385 18.16 12.71 -9.85
N SER A 386 17.83 11.83 -10.79
CA SER A 386 18.37 11.86 -12.15
C SER A 386 17.28 11.61 -13.21
N GLY A 387 17.66 11.67 -14.49
CA GLY A 387 16.76 11.44 -15.61
C GLY A 387 15.92 12.68 -15.96
N SER A 388 14.67 12.47 -16.33
CA SER A 388 13.80 13.52 -16.86
C SER A 388 13.02 14.22 -15.75
N LEU A 389 13.69 15.06 -14.97
CA LEU A 389 13.10 15.74 -13.82
C LEU A 389 11.90 16.63 -14.25
N PRO A 390 10.79 16.61 -13.50
CA PRO A 390 9.71 17.57 -13.69
C PRO A 390 10.11 18.96 -13.18
N CYS A 391 9.51 20.00 -13.76
CA CYS A 391 9.57 21.34 -13.18
C CYS A 391 8.82 21.42 -11.85
N SER A 392 9.21 22.38 -10.99
CA SER A 392 8.44 22.72 -9.80
C SER A 392 7.05 23.15 -10.22
N ARG A 393 6.03 22.55 -9.60
CA ARG A 393 4.65 22.72 -10.01
C ARG A 393 3.69 22.53 -8.86
N ARG A 394 2.61 23.31 -8.87
CA ARG A 394 1.50 23.18 -7.92
C ARG A 394 0.27 22.57 -8.57
N GLY A 395 -0.58 21.96 -7.76
CA GLY A 395 -1.85 21.42 -8.26
C GLY A 395 -1.72 20.21 -9.19
N HIS A 396 -0.61 19.49 -9.12
CA HIS A 396 -0.42 18.21 -9.79
C HIS A 396 -1.10 17.07 -9.02
N SER A 397 -0.84 15.82 -9.36
CA SER A 397 -1.14 14.68 -8.49
C SER A 397 0.05 13.75 -8.43
N THR A 398 0.38 13.25 -7.25
CA THR A 398 1.33 12.13 -7.08
C THR A 398 0.63 10.91 -6.49
N ASN A 399 0.90 9.74 -7.06
CA ASN A 399 0.31 8.48 -6.63
C ASN A 399 1.37 7.38 -6.63
N ALA A 400 1.45 6.61 -5.53
CA ALA A 400 2.35 5.48 -5.43
C ALA A 400 1.81 4.27 -6.19
N ILE A 401 2.70 3.58 -6.93
CA ILE A 401 2.44 2.30 -7.60
C ILE A 401 3.65 1.40 -7.32
N GLY A 402 3.56 0.63 -6.25
CA GLY A 402 4.69 -0.07 -5.66
C GLY A 402 5.90 0.84 -5.46
N PRO A 403 7.10 0.50 -5.96
CA PRO A 403 8.31 1.31 -5.79
C PRO A 403 8.38 2.50 -6.76
N ASN A 404 7.24 2.99 -7.28
CA ASN A 404 7.20 4.08 -8.23
C ASN A 404 6.23 5.19 -7.80
N LEU A 405 6.58 6.44 -8.07
CA LEU A 405 5.70 7.60 -7.89
C LEU A 405 5.28 8.14 -9.25
N LEU A 406 3.99 8.00 -9.58
CA LEU A 406 3.40 8.55 -10.80
C LEU A 406 2.93 9.99 -10.55
N LEU A 407 3.46 10.92 -11.35
CA LEU A 407 3.12 12.34 -11.38
C LEU A 407 2.30 12.65 -12.64
N PHE A 408 1.20 13.38 -12.46
CA PHE A 408 0.41 13.91 -13.57
C PHE A 408 0.05 15.39 -13.36
N GLY A 409 0.09 16.15 -14.46
CA GLY A 409 -0.49 17.48 -14.55
C GLY A 409 0.18 18.56 -13.71
N GLY A 410 -0.59 19.59 -13.34
CA GLY A 410 -0.18 20.71 -12.50
C GLY A 410 0.17 21.98 -13.27
N GLN A 411 0.52 23.02 -12.51
CA GLN A 411 0.95 24.31 -13.01
C GLN A 411 2.39 24.56 -12.62
N ASP A 412 3.24 24.77 -13.61
CA ASP A 412 4.62 25.21 -13.43
C ASP A 412 4.65 26.51 -12.62
N GLU A 413 5.38 26.52 -11.51
CA GLU A 413 5.41 27.67 -10.60
C GLU A 413 6.15 28.87 -11.18
N SER A 414 7.13 28.62 -12.06
CA SER A 414 7.96 29.68 -12.65
C SER A 414 7.29 30.32 -13.85
N THR A 415 6.65 29.51 -14.71
CA THR A 415 6.08 29.99 -15.98
C THR A 415 4.56 30.16 -15.93
N GLY A 416 3.90 29.61 -14.91
CA GLY A 416 2.43 29.54 -14.82
C GLY A 416 1.80 28.60 -15.85
N GLN A 417 2.60 27.88 -16.65
CA GLN A 417 2.08 26.96 -17.67
C GLN A 417 1.47 25.73 -17.04
N LEU A 418 0.27 25.38 -17.50
CA LEU A 418 -0.35 24.11 -17.15
C LEU A 418 0.31 22.96 -17.90
N LYS A 419 0.35 21.79 -17.26
CA LYS A 419 0.94 20.57 -17.78
C LYS A 419 -0.11 19.45 -17.82
N ASN A 420 0.10 18.47 -18.70
CA ASN A 420 -0.58 17.18 -18.74
C ASN A 420 0.42 16.03 -18.98
N ASP A 421 1.71 16.24 -18.71
CA ASP A 421 2.71 15.20 -18.86
C ASP A 421 2.59 14.16 -17.74
N ILE A 422 2.92 12.92 -18.07
CA ILE A 422 3.12 11.84 -17.09
C ILE A 422 4.60 11.68 -16.83
N ARG A 423 4.97 11.71 -15.55
CA ARG A 423 6.31 11.39 -15.09
C ARG A 423 6.24 10.27 -14.08
N VAL A 424 7.25 9.43 -14.06
CA VAL A 424 7.38 8.35 -13.08
C VAL A 424 8.76 8.44 -12.45
N LEU A 425 8.80 8.48 -11.12
CA LEU A 425 10.02 8.30 -10.36
C LEU A 425 10.12 6.84 -9.92
N ASN A 426 11.16 6.15 -10.34
CA ASN A 426 11.52 4.89 -9.69
C ASN A 426 12.22 5.21 -8.36
N ILE A 427 11.62 4.82 -7.25
CA ILE A 427 12.07 5.19 -5.89
C ILE A 427 13.45 4.59 -5.57
N PRO A 428 13.71 3.28 -5.77
CA PRO A 428 15.03 2.70 -5.49
C PRO A 428 16.15 3.32 -6.34
N ARG A 429 15.90 3.52 -7.65
CA ARG A 429 16.89 4.07 -8.58
C ARG A 429 16.96 5.60 -8.57
N GLN A 430 16.06 6.26 -7.86
CA GLN A 430 15.93 7.73 -7.79
C GLN A 430 15.98 8.39 -9.19
N THR A 431 15.36 7.74 -10.19
CA THR A 431 15.43 8.17 -11.58
C THR A 431 14.04 8.50 -12.10
N TRP A 432 13.87 9.72 -12.58
CA TRP A 432 12.66 10.17 -13.26
C TRP A 432 12.64 9.77 -14.73
N LYS A 433 11.49 9.34 -15.21
CA LYS A 433 11.21 9.09 -16.63
C LYS A 433 9.93 9.81 -17.05
N ARG A 434 9.93 10.34 -18.27
CA ARG A 434 8.72 10.82 -18.94
C ARG A 434 8.11 9.65 -19.68
N LEU A 435 6.80 9.47 -19.51
CA LEU A 435 6.05 8.48 -20.25
C LEU A 435 5.15 9.20 -21.25
N ASP A 436 5.29 8.84 -22.52
CA ASP A 436 4.34 9.27 -23.55
C ASP A 436 3.25 8.22 -23.63
N VAL A 437 2.11 8.56 -23.04
CA VAL A 437 0.97 7.65 -22.88
C VAL A 437 -0.05 7.90 -24.01
N PRO A 438 -0.37 6.89 -24.83
CA PRO A 438 -1.32 7.02 -25.92
C PRO A 438 -2.77 7.17 -25.40
N GLY A 439 -3.65 7.62 -26.29
CA GLY A 439 -5.08 7.74 -26.04
C GLY A 439 -5.55 9.16 -25.77
N GLU A 440 -6.74 9.29 -25.19
CA GLU A 440 -7.41 10.58 -25.00
C GLU A 440 -7.01 11.23 -23.66
N SER A 441 -5.77 11.72 -23.62
CA SER A 441 -5.21 12.38 -22.43
C SER A 441 -6.01 13.65 -22.05
N PRO A 442 -6.19 13.94 -20.75
CA PRO A 442 -6.77 15.19 -20.31
C PRO A 442 -5.96 16.39 -20.83
N CYS A 443 -6.66 17.49 -21.09
CA CYS A 443 -6.00 18.77 -21.39
C CYS A 443 -5.12 19.23 -20.19
N PRO A 444 -4.08 20.05 -20.43
CA PRO A 444 -3.25 20.61 -19.37
C PRO A 444 -4.06 21.30 -18.28
N ARG A 445 -3.91 20.85 -17.03
CA ARG A 445 -4.79 21.23 -15.91
C ARG A 445 -4.11 21.14 -14.56
N ARG A 446 -4.67 21.85 -13.57
CA ARG A 446 -4.24 21.80 -12.15
C ARG A 446 -5.43 21.62 -11.22
N GLY A 447 -5.18 21.13 -10.00
CA GLY A 447 -6.19 21.08 -8.93
C GLY A 447 -7.41 20.23 -9.27
N PHE A 448 -7.20 19.16 -10.04
CA PHE A 448 -8.21 18.17 -10.38
C PHE A 448 -8.35 17.13 -9.27
N LYS A 449 -9.49 16.45 -9.23
CA LYS A 449 -9.71 15.30 -8.35
C LYS A 449 -9.02 14.09 -8.98
N ASN A 450 -8.33 13.28 -8.18
CA ASN A 450 -7.71 12.05 -8.65
C ASN A 450 -7.84 10.95 -7.59
N GLN A 451 -8.06 9.72 -8.05
CA GLN A 451 -8.18 8.55 -7.18
C GLN A 451 -7.89 7.27 -7.99
N PHE A 452 -7.07 6.39 -7.43
CA PHE A 452 -6.88 5.04 -7.97
C PHE A 452 -8.11 4.18 -7.73
N PHE A 453 -8.36 3.25 -8.64
CA PHE A 453 -9.36 2.19 -8.57
C PHE A 453 -8.78 0.92 -9.19
N GLY A 454 -8.19 0.04 -8.37
CA GLY A 454 -7.36 -1.08 -8.84
C GLY A 454 -6.32 -0.61 -9.86
N THR A 455 -6.37 -1.14 -11.08
CA THR A 455 -5.39 -0.80 -12.12
C THR A 455 -5.68 0.48 -12.91
N THR A 456 -6.64 1.30 -12.45
CA THR A 456 -7.11 2.48 -13.16
C THR A 456 -7.04 3.72 -12.28
N LEU A 457 -6.33 4.76 -12.72
CA LEU A 457 -6.38 6.09 -12.11
C LEU A 457 -7.48 6.92 -12.76
N VAL A 458 -8.45 7.37 -11.96
CA VAL A 458 -9.54 8.24 -12.42
C VAL A 458 -9.19 9.68 -12.10
N ILE A 459 -9.32 10.56 -13.09
CA ILE A 459 -9.12 12.00 -12.97
C ILE A 459 -10.39 12.72 -13.39
N SER A 460 -10.84 13.69 -12.59
CA SER A 460 -12.02 14.50 -12.91
C SER A 460 -11.84 15.98 -12.56
N SER A 461 -12.53 16.83 -13.33
CA SER A 461 -12.54 18.29 -13.14
C SER A 461 -11.11 18.90 -13.20
N GLY A 462 -10.87 19.97 -12.45
CA GLY A 462 -9.65 20.75 -12.41
C GLY A 462 -9.82 22.13 -13.05
N PHE A 463 -8.72 22.88 -13.10
CA PHE A 463 -8.68 24.24 -13.62
C PHE A 463 -7.80 24.31 -14.86
N VAL A 464 -8.30 24.98 -15.89
CA VAL A 464 -7.59 25.32 -17.11
C VAL A 464 -7.40 26.83 -17.22
N ARG A 465 -6.35 27.26 -17.93
CA ARG A 465 -6.04 28.68 -18.07
C ARG A 465 -7.12 29.36 -18.90
N SER A 466 -7.63 30.48 -18.41
CA SER A 466 -8.52 31.32 -19.22
C SER A 466 -7.78 31.86 -20.44
N THR A 467 -8.39 31.77 -21.62
CA THR A 467 -7.90 32.38 -22.86
C THR A 467 -8.14 33.89 -22.92
N LEU A 468 -8.95 34.44 -22.00
CA LEU A 468 -9.27 35.86 -21.91
C LEU A 468 -8.35 36.56 -20.91
N LEU A 469 -7.70 37.65 -21.35
CA LEU A 469 -6.82 38.48 -20.54
C LEU A 469 -7.54 38.96 -19.27
N GLY A 470 -6.93 38.78 -18.10
CA GLY A 470 -7.46 39.27 -16.82
C GLY A 470 -8.57 38.44 -16.18
N LYS A 471 -8.97 37.29 -16.74
CA LYS A 471 -9.97 36.39 -16.14
C LYS A 471 -9.35 35.23 -15.35
N VAL A 472 -10.07 34.80 -14.32
CA VAL A 472 -9.75 33.64 -13.45
C VAL A 472 -9.73 32.35 -14.27
N ASP A 473 -8.89 31.40 -13.87
CA ASP A 473 -8.86 30.04 -14.44
C ASP A 473 -10.27 29.42 -14.52
N HIS A 474 -10.58 28.77 -15.63
CA HIS A 474 -11.88 28.14 -15.85
C HIS A 474 -11.90 26.76 -15.19
N GLN A 475 -12.90 26.50 -14.34
CA GLN A 475 -13.10 25.19 -13.72
C GLN A 475 -13.79 24.25 -14.71
N LEU A 476 -13.19 23.09 -14.95
CA LEU A 476 -13.78 22.02 -15.74
C LEU A 476 -14.92 21.36 -14.96
N PRO A 477 -16.01 20.95 -15.64
CA PRO A 477 -17.13 20.30 -14.98
C PRO A 477 -16.72 18.96 -14.37
N ASP A 478 -17.45 18.51 -13.35
CA ASP A 478 -17.23 17.19 -12.73
C ASP A 478 -17.50 16.02 -13.70
N SER A 479 -18.17 16.27 -14.83
CA SER A 479 -18.36 15.32 -15.93
C SER A 479 -17.14 15.19 -16.85
N ASP A 480 -16.16 16.09 -16.76
CA ASP A 480 -14.90 15.96 -17.48
C ASP A 480 -14.01 14.93 -16.77
N VAL A 481 -14.15 13.68 -17.21
CA VAL A 481 -13.56 12.50 -16.57
C VAL A 481 -12.68 11.76 -17.55
N HIS A 482 -11.47 11.45 -17.09
CA HIS A 482 -10.51 10.65 -17.82
C HIS A 482 -10.01 9.52 -16.93
N VAL A 483 -9.65 8.41 -17.56
CA VAL A 483 -9.08 7.26 -16.87
C VAL A 483 -7.75 6.89 -17.49
N LEU A 484 -6.78 6.58 -16.64
CA LEU A 484 -5.47 6.07 -17.00
C LEU A 484 -5.38 4.61 -16.54
N SER A 485 -5.40 3.68 -17.50
CA SER A 485 -5.35 2.25 -17.24
C SER A 485 -3.93 1.71 -17.36
N LEU A 486 -3.54 0.78 -16.48
CA LEU A 486 -2.24 0.08 -16.52
C LEU A 486 -2.18 -1.08 -17.55
N LEU A 487 -3.31 -1.38 -18.21
CA LEU A 487 -3.59 -2.60 -18.97
C LEU A 487 -2.98 -2.66 -20.38
#